data_AF-A0AAV3U4D9-F1
#
_entry.id   AF-A0AAV3U4D9-F1
#
_cell.length_a   1.000
_cell.length_b   1.000
_cell.length_c   1.000
_cell.angle_alpha   90.00
_cell.angle_beta   90.00
_cell.angle_gamma   90.00
#
_symmetry.space_group_name_H-M   'P 1'
#
loop_
_entity.id
_entity.type
_entity.pdbx_description
1 polymer ?
#
loop_
_entity_poly.entity_id
_entity_poly.type
_entity_poly.pdbx_seq_one_letter_code
_entity_poly.pdbx_strand_id
1 'polypeptide(L)'
;MTTMNKSLLAATFGLLTTGTAIAGPLYSPDLVSDGNRWEITGYYDNAPGHIQAATQGICFYPDGISGTHQQYIWISDTFPDWNGRAVQEGDQIFMYGDFGEDKGHDSMTWEIVTSSPKNSGAGHWHEWLEDSNFGVTVGFGNSSFQRVGRCQIKSPDEALKVYQNIDYPRDETGNKITLPAGNRKGLDF
;
A
#
# COMPACT_ATOMS: atom_id res chain seq x y z
N MET A 1 35.60 29.81 -67.98
CA MET A 1 35.68 28.55 -67.22
C MET A 1 35.63 28.91 -65.75
N THR A 2 34.47 28.69 -65.10
CA THR A 2 34.21 29.09 -63.70
C THR A 2 34.05 27.80 -62.91
N THR A 3 34.99 27.50 -62.02
CA THR A 3 34.96 26.34 -61.12
C THR A 3 34.04 26.63 -59.94
N MET A 4 32.93 25.89 -59.85
CA MET A 4 32.04 25.89 -58.68
C MET A 4 32.64 25.02 -57.56
N ASN A 5 32.85 25.62 -56.38
CA ASN A 5 33.26 24.92 -55.17
C ASN A 5 32.11 24.01 -54.68
N LYS A 6 32.34 22.70 -54.69
CA LYS A 6 31.47 21.68 -54.09
C LYS A 6 31.89 21.42 -52.65
N SER A 7 31.58 22.33 -51.74
CA SER A 7 31.84 22.12 -50.32
C SER A 7 30.72 22.67 -49.47
N LEU A 8 29.55 22.03 -49.49
CA LEU A 8 28.52 22.26 -48.47
C LEU A 8 27.46 21.15 -48.45
N LEU A 9 27.83 19.91 -48.11
CA LEU A 9 26.84 18.84 -47.88
C LEU A 9 27.44 17.75 -46.98
N ALA A 10 27.75 18.09 -45.73
CA ALA A 10 28.20 17.08 -44.75
C ALA A 10 27.95 17.50 -43.29
N ALA A 11 26.80 18.11 -42.95
CA ALA A 11 26.55 18.53 -41.57
C ALA A 11 25.08 18.43 -41.11
N THR A 12 24.31 17.46 -41.61
CA THR A 12 22.86 17.38 -41.27
C THR A 12 22.32 15.96 -41.03
N PHE A 13 23.17 14.96 -40.78
CA PHE A 13 22.73 13.58 -40.54
C PHE A 13 23.05 13.00 -39.15
N GLY A 14 23.45 13.84 -38.19
CA GLY A 14 23.98 13.39 -36.89
C GLY A 14 23.07 13.59 -35.66
N LEU A 15 21.79 13.96 -35.81
CA LEU A 15 20.97 14.45 -34.67
C LEU A 15 19.54 13.91 -34.63
N LEU A 16 19.30 12.67 -35.06
CA LEU A 16 17.95 12.08 -35.03
C LEU A 16 17.80 10.79 -34.21
N THR A 17 18.80 10.40 -33.43
CA THR A 17 18.58 9.41 -32.36
C THR A 17 18.23 10.13 -31.06
N THR A 18 17.13 10.89 -31.05
CA THR A 18 16.39 11.11 -29.79
C THR A 18 15.86 9.74 -29.41
N GLY A 19 16.65 8.99 -28.66
CA GLY A 19 16.18 7.77 -28.03
C GLY A 19 14.91 8.14 -27.29
N THR A 20 13.80 7.52 -27.67
CA THR A 20 12.61 7.50 -26.84
C THR A 20 13.08 6.96 -25.51
N ALA A 21 13.27 7.84 -24.52
CA ALA A 21 13.40 7.42 -23.15
C ALA A 21 12.13 6.62 -22.88
N ILE A 22 12.26 5.30 -22.88
CA ILE A 22 11.23 4.43 -22.36
C ILE A 22 11.15 4.86 -20.91
N ALA A 23 10.13 5.66 -20.58
CA ALA A 23 9.82 5.97 -19.21
C ALA A 23 9.82 4.63 -18.47
N GLY A 24 10.68 4.49 -17.46
CA GLY A 24 10.55 3.39 -16.52
C GLY A 24 9.12 3.38 -15.94
N PRO A 25 8.71 2.33 -15.21
CA PRO A 25 7.48 2.44 -14.42
C PRO A 25 7.50 3.79 -13.71
N LEU A 26 6.39 4.55 -13.84
CA LEU A 26 6.34 5.98 -13.56
C LEU A 26 6.94 6.31 -12.17
N TYR A 27 6.86 5.35 -11.24
CA TYR A 27 7.55 5.35 -9.95
C TYR A 27 8.02 3.93 -9.61
N SER A 28 9.29 3.80 -9.23
CA SER A 28 9.86 2.62 -8.57
C SER A 28 10.56 3.10 -7.30
N PRO A 29 10.38 2.43 -6.15
CA PRO A 29 9.58 1.21 -5.94
C PRO A 29 8.06 1.43 -5.98
N ASP A 30 7.32 0.42 -6.45
CA ASP A 30 5.85 0.37 -6.43
C ASP A 30 5.33 -0.68 -5.43
N LEU A 31 4.01 -0.86 -5.29
CA LEU A 31 3.47 -1.82 -4.33
C LEU A 31 3.52 -3.29 -4.77
N VAL A 32 3.92 -3.62 -6.00
CA VAL A 32 3.64 -4.95 -6.60
C VAL A 32 4.81 -5.62 -7.34
N SER A 33 5.72 -4.86 -7.94
CA SER A 33 6.77 -5.34 -8.86
C SER A 33 7.76 -6.30 -8.16
N ASP A 34 8.25 -5.92 -6.99
CA ASP A 34 9.19 -6.71 -6.18
C ASP A 34 8.49 -7.72 -5.25
N GLY A 35 7.17 -7.84 -5.37
CA GLY A 35 6.33 -8.64 -4.49
C GLY A 35 5.18 -7.82 -3.96
N ASN A 36 3.98 -8.38 -3.97
CA ASN A 36 2.77 -7.66 -3.64
C ASN A 36 2.21 -7.97 -2.23
N ARG A 37 2.94 -8.73 -1.42
CA ARG A 37 2.59 -8.99 -0.02
C ARG A 37 3.41 -8.10 0.91
N TRP A 38 2.70 -7.39 1.77
CA TRP A 38 3.25 -6.50 2.77
C TRP A 38 2.73 -6.86 4.15
N GLU A 39 3.53 -6.62 5.17
CA GLU A 39 3.10 -6.63 6.56
C GLU A 39 2.98 -5.19 7.04
N ILE A 40 1.84 -4.85 7.62
CA ILE A 40 1.60 -3.60 8.34
C ILE A 40 1.63 -3.89 9.83
N THR A 41 2.38 -3.09 10.58
CA THR A 41 2.38 -3.14 12.05
C THR A 41 1.90 -1.80 12.60
N GLY A 42 0.82 -1.82 13.37
CA GLY A 42 0.28 -0.64 14.05
C GLY A 42 0.93 -0.44 15.42
N TYR A 43 1.05 0.82 15.84
CA TYR A 43 1.56 1.20 17.16
C TYR A 43 0.58 2.14 17.86
N TYR A 44 0.35 1.93 19.16
CA TYR A 44 -0.46 2.84 19.98
C TYR A 44 0.36 4.07 20.37
N ASP A 45 0.14 5.20 19.69
CA ASP A 45 0.90 6.44 19.94
C ASP A 45 0.50 7.16 21.23
N ASN A 46 -0.68 6.85 21.77
CA ASN A 46 -1.10 7.36 23.07
C ASN A 46 -0.44 6.63 24.25
N ALA A 47 0.34 5.56 24.00
CA ALA A 47 1.03 4.80 25.04
C ALA A 47 2.51 5.24 25.14
N PRO A 48 3.05 5.49 26.36
CA PRO A 48 4.47 5.73 26.55
C PRO A 48 5.29 4.56 25.99
N GLY A 49 6.07 4.81 24.93
CA GLY A 49 6.96 3.82 24.33
C GLY A 49 6.51 3.22 22.99
N HIS A 50 5.44 3.72 22.36
CA HIS A 50 4.94 3.23 21.06
C HIS A 50 4.74 1.71 21.05
N ILE A 51 3.87 1.24 21.94
CA ILE A 51 3.63 -0.20 22.12
C ILE A 51 3.05 -0.74 20.81
N GLN A 52 3.69 -1.78 20.27
CA GLN A 52 3.19 -2.51 19.11
C GLN A 52 1.82 -3.11 19.44
N ALA A 53 0.85 -2.89 18.55
CA ALA A 53 -0.52 -3.31 18.71
C ALA A 53 -0.77 -4.65 18.01
N ALA A 54 -0.84 -4.64 16.67
CA ALA A 54 -1.00 -5.82 15.85
C ALA A 54 -0.17 -5.71 14.57
N THR A 55 0.19 -6.87 14.02
CA THR A 55 0.79 -6.99 12.69
C THR A 55 -0.15 -7.79 11.80
N GLN A 56 -0.46 -7.26 10.63
CA GLN A 56 -1.35 -7.87 9.66
C GLN A 56 -0.67 -7.96 8.29
N GLY A 57 -1.02 -8.97 7.50
CA GLY A 57 -0.61 -9.11 6.11
C GLY A 57 -1.64 -8.48 5.16
N ILE A 58 -1.14 -7.76 4.15
CA ILE A 58 -1.91 -7.11 3.10
C ILE A 58 -1.34 -7.49 1.73
N CYS A 59 -2.25 -7.80 0.81
CA CYS A 59 -1.99 -8.11 -0.57
C CYS A 59 -2.47 -6.99 -1.50
N PHE A 60 -1.55 -6.40 -2.26
CA PHE A 60 -1.89 -5.38 -3.27
C PHE A 60 -2.08 -6.00 -4.66
N TYR A 61 -3.06 -5.50 -5.39
CA TYR A 61 -3.39 -5.88 -6.77
C TYR A 61 -3.53 -4.62 -7.62
N PRO A 62 -2.89 -4.51 -8.80
CA PRO A 62 -3.04 -3.36 -9.67
C PRO A 62 -4.50 -3.19 -10.15
N ASP A 63 -5.02 -1.97 -10.09
CA ASP A 63 -6.39 -1.62 -10.51
C ASP A 63 -6.42 -0.55 -11.62
N GLY A 64 -5.25 -0.06 -12.05
CA GLY A 64 -5.12 0.86 -13.17
C GLY A 64 -4.23 2.07 -12.87
N ILE A 65 -4.33 3.07 -13.75
CA ILE A 65 -3.60 4.33 -13.65
C ILE A 65 -4.58 5.47 -13.94
N SER A 66 -4.59 6.50 -13.10
CA SER A 66 -5.36 7.72 -13.29
C SER A 66 -4.45 8.94 -13.23
N GLY A 67 -4.18 9.55 -14.39
CA GLY A 67 -3.19 10.64 -14.48
C GLY A 67 -1.79 10.12 -14.14
N THR A 68 -1.19 10.65 -13.07
CA THR A 68 0.08 10.19 -12.51
C THR A 68 -0.10 9.13 -11.42
N HIS A 69 -1.33 8.83 -10.98
CA HIS A 69 -1.57 7.93 -9.86
C HIS A 69 -1.66 6.48 -10.28
N GLN A 70 -0.87 5.61 -9.66
CA GLN A 70 -1.07 4.16 -9.71
C GLN A 70 -2.18 3.79 -8.73
N GLN A 71 -3.12 2.95 -9.16
CA GLN A 71 -4.26 2.53 -8.34
C GLN A 71 -4.16 1.05 -8.00
N TYR A 72 -4.59 0.69 -6.80
CA TYR A 72 -4.56 -0.67 -6.30
C TYR A 72 -5.83 -1.03 -5.54
N ILE A 73 -6.18 -2.30 -5.60
CA ILE A 73 -7.04 -2.96 -4.61
C ILE A 73 -6.10 -3.61 -3.59
N TRP A 74 -6.46 -3.57 -2.32
CA TRP A 74 -5.74 -4.27 -1.27
C TRP A 74 -6.67 -5.15 -0.44
N ILE A 75 -6.19 -6.31 -0.03
CA ILE A 75 -6.96 -7.32 0.72
C ILE A 75 -6.05 -7.92 1.77
N SER A 76 -6.51 -8.02 3.01
CA SER A 76 -5.76 -8.71 4.05
C SER A 76 -5.76 -10.22 3.85
N ASP A 77 -4.61 -10.86 4.07
CA ASP A 77 -4.48 -12.31 4.10
C ASP A 77 -4.37 -12.88 5.53
N THR A 78 -4.47 -12.03 6.55
CA THR A 78 -4.38 -12.42 7.98
C THR A 78 -5.55 -11.95 8.83
N PHE A 79 -6.36 -11.01 8.34
CA PHE A 79 -7.54 -10.51 9.03
C PHE A 79 -8.78 -10.69 8.15
N PRO A 80 -9.88 -11.25 8.69
CA PRO A 80 -11.06 -11.53 7.89
C PRO A 80 -11.77 -10.25 7.45
N ASP A 81 -12.19 -10.26 6.19
CA ASP A 81 -13.00 -9.22 5.57
C ASP A 81 -12.41 -7.82 5.77
N TRP A 82 -11.10 -7.68 5.63
CA TRP A 82 -10.40 -6.39 5.70
C TRP A 82 -9.77 -6.07 4.35
N ASN A 83 -10.31 -5.08 3.65
CA ASN A 83 -9.95 -4.79 2.26
C ASN A 83 -10.32 -3.36 1.86
N GLY A 84 -9.78 -2.90 0.73
CA GLY A 84 -10.11 -1.58 0.21
C GLY A 84 -9.31 -1.16 -1.02
N ARG A 85 -9.07 0.15 -1.13
CA ARG A 85 -8.40 0.79 -2.27
C ARG A 85 -7.22 1.62 -1.83
N ALA A 86 -6.21 1.69 -2.69
CA ALA A 86 -5.02 2.51 -2.50
C ALA A 86 -4.66 3.27 -3.78
N VAL A 87 -4.07 4.44 -3.59
CA VAL A 87 -3.44 5.23 -4.66
C VAL A 87 -2.00 5.54 -4.28
N GLN A 88 -1.11 5.53 -5.27
CA GLN A 88 0.30 5.85 -5.12
C GLN A 88 0.70 6.98 -6.07
N GLU A 89 1.41 7.98 -5.54
CA GLU A 89 2.17 8.98 -6.30
C GLU A 89 3.61 9.02 -5.79
N GLY A 90 4.59 8.70 -6.62
CA GLY A 90 5.97 8.61 -6.14
C GLY A 90 6.11 7.55 -5.05
N ASP A 91 6.66 7.96 -3.91
CA ASP A 91 6.78 7.15 -2.71
C ASP A 91 5.57 7.25 -1.79
N GLN A 92 4.61 8.16 -2.02
CA GLN A 92 3.46 8.38 -1.15
C GLN A 92 2.28 7.47 -1.51
N ILE A 93 1.65 6.92 -0.49
CA ILE A 93 0.49 6.03 -0.58
C ILE A 93 -0.62 6.53 0.33
N PHE A 94 -1.82 6.61 -0.25
CA PHE A 94 -3.05 6.89 0.48
C PHE A 94 -4.00 5.73 0.25
N MET A 95 -4.54 5.17 1.33
CA MET A 95 -5.45 4.04 1.23
C MET A 95 -6.57 4.14 2.25
N TYR A 96 -7.70 3.55 1.89
CA TYR A 96 -8.85 3.38 2.76
C TYR A 96 -9.44 1.99 2.54
N GLY A 97 -10.26 1.54 3.48
CA GLY A 97 -11.00 0.30 3.36
C GLY A 97 -11.89 0.07 4.57
N ASP A 98 -12.50 -1.09 4.59
CA ASP A 98 -13.48 -1.48 5.59
C ASP A 98 -13.09 -2.82 6.20
N PHE A 99 -13.56 -3.08 7.42
CA PHE A 99 -13.39 -4.36 8.10
C PHE A 99 -14.68 -4.90 8.72
N GLY A 100 -14.74 -6.24 8.82
CA GLY A 100 -15.72 -6.94 9.64
C GLY A 100 -17.17 -6.79 9.16
N GLU A 101 -17.40 -6.89 7.85
CA GLU A 101 -18.68 -6.69 7.16
C GLU A 101 -19.17 -5.24 7.25
N ASP A 102 -18.30 -4.28 6.91
CA ASP A 102 -18.59 -2.83 6.93
C ASP A 102 -18.94 -2.30 8.33
N LYS A 103 -18.42 -2.95 9.37
CA LYS A 103 -18.61 -2.50 10.77
C LYS A 103 -17.67 -1.38 11.15
N GLY A 104 -16.51 -1.33 10.52
CA GLY A 104 -15.49 -0.34 10.77
C GLY A 104 -14.73 0.03 9.51
N HIS A 105 -14.09 1.18 9.60
CA HIS A 105 -13.41 1.85 8.50
C HIS A 105 -11.97 2.11 8.87
N ASP A 106 -11.13 2.10 7.83
CA ASP A 106 -9.71 2.34 7.93
C ASP A 106 -9.25 3.39 6.94
N SER A 107 -8.25 4.15 7.38
CA SER A 107 -7.48 5.05 6.55
C SER A 107 -6.01 4.94 6.92
N MET A 108 -5.16 4.74 5.92
CA MET A 108 -3.71 4.74 6.12
C MET A 108 -3.05 5.67 5.12
N THR A 109 -2.07 6.43 5.61
CA THR A 109 -1.21 7.30 4.80
C THR A 109 0.23 6.99 5.13
N TRP A 110 1.02 6.60 4.13
CA TRP A 110 2.39 6.14 4.35
C TRP A 110 3.26 6.39 3.14
N GLU A 111 4.57 6.28 3.33
CA GLU A 111 5.55 6.43 2.27
C GLU A 111 6.51 5.24 2.21
N ILE A 112 6.93 4.86 1.00
CA ILE A 112 8.01 3.88 0.83
C ILE A 112 9.33 4.56 1.13
N VAL A 113 10.09 4.00 2.08
CA VAL A 113 11.45 4.45 2.40
C VAL A 113 12.39 4.00 1.29
N THR A 114 12.59 4.86 0.30
CA THR A 114 13.36 4.58 -0.93
C THR A 114 14.83 4.19 -0.68
N SER A 115 15.41 4.59 0.45
CA SER A 115 16.77 4.22 0.87
C SER A 115 16.86 2.89 1.62
N SER A 116 15.73 2.23 1.89
CA SER A 116 15.68 1.01 2.69
C SER A 116 16.06 -0.23 1.88
N PRO A 117 17.04 -1.05 2.33
CA PRO A 117 17.37 -2.30 1.66
C PRO A 117 16.26 -3.36 1.75
N LYS A 118 15.17 -3.08 2.47
CA LYS A 118 14.07 -4.02 2.73
C LYS A 118 12.73 -3.61 2.11
N ASN A 119 12.68 -2.59 1.24
CA ASN A 119 11.41 -2.07 0.71
C ASN A 119 10.39 -1.85 1.86
N SER A 120 10.80 -1.05 2.84
CA SER A 120 9.97 -0.71 4.01
C SER A 120 9.20 0.58 3.77
N GLY A 121 8.14 0.80 4.53
CA GLY A 121 7.42 2.05 4.58
C GLY A 121 7.09 2.46 6.01
N ALA A 122 6.70 3.70 6.20
CA ALA A 122 6.24 4.23 7.48
C ALA A 122 5.12 5.24 7.25
N GLY A 123 4.20 5.35 8.21
CA GLY A 123 3.05 6.23 8.07
C GLY A 123 2.13 6.22 9.27
N HIS A 124 0.88 6.61 9.05
CA HIS A 124 -0.18 6.63 10.05
C HIS A 124 -1.32 5.70 9.64
N TRP A 125 -1.94 5.12 10.65
CA TRP A 125 -3.12 4.27 10.54
C TRP A 125 -4.20 4.82 11.47
N HIS A 126 -5.37 5.11 10.90
CA HIS A 126 -6.59 5.45 11.59
C HIS A 126 -7.65 4.38 11.34
N GLU A 127 -8.25 3.90 12.41
CA GLU A 127 -9.30 2.89 12.42
C GLU A 127 -10.45 3.44 13.28
N TRP A 128 -11.67 3.46 12.75
CA TRP A 128 -12.84 3.96 13.47
C TRP A 128 -14.09 3.15 13.17
N LEU A 129 -15.05 3.24 14.09
CA LEU A 129 -16.39 2.67 13.94
C LEU A 129 -17.40 3.81 13.81
N GLU A 130 -18.45 3.60 13.04
CA GLU A 130 -19.53 4.58 12.92
C GLU A 130 -20.41 4.63 14.18
N ASP A 131 -20.69 5.84 14.68
CA ASP A 131 -21.59 6.10 15.80
C ASP A 131 -22.74 7.07 15.42
N SER A 132 -22.96 7.24 14.11
CA SER A 132 -23.86 8.23 13.52
C SER A 132 -23.52 9.70 13.84
N ASN A 133 -22.34 9.99 14.40
CA ASN A 133 -21.89 11.34 14.75
C ASN A 133 -20.46 11.60 14.28
N PHE A 134 -19.47 11.42 15.16
CA PHE A 134 -18.06 11.73 14.93
C PHE A 134 -17.22 10.47 14.67
N GLY A 135 -17.83 9.29 14.81
CA GLY A 135 -17.15 8.01 14.84
C GLY A 135 -16.45 7.77 16.18
N VAL A 136 -16.22 6.49 16.48
CA VAL A 136 -15.42 6.05 17.62
C VAL A 136 -14.07 5.58 17.08
N THR A 137 -13.02 6.37 17.32
CA THR A 137 -11.65 5.99 16.98
C THR A 137 -11.20 4.82 17.84
N VAL A 138 -10.97 3.68 17.21
CA VAL A 138 -10.51 2.45 17.86
C VAL A 138 -8.99 2.27 17.67
N GLY A 139 -8.44 2.69 16.53
CA GLY A 139 -7.01 2.74 16.24
C GLY A 139 -6.58 4.13 15.75
N PHE A 140 -5.48 4.64 16.28
CA PHE A 140 -4.88 5.89 15.83
C PHE A 140 -3.40 5.91 16.20
N GLY A 141 -2.53 5.86 15.20
CA GLY A 141 -1.11 6.04 15.45
C GLY A 141 -0.22 5.67 14.28
N ASN A 142 1.07 5.60 14.58
CA ASN A 142 2.10 5.22 13.65
C ASN A 142 1.91 3.78 13.14
N SER A 143 2.38 3.55 11.93
CA SER A 143 2.43 2.25 11.29
C SER A 143 3.75 2.06 10.57
N SER A 144 4.24 0.82 10.55
CA SER A 144 5.38 0.42 9.73
C SER A 144 4.92 -0.62 8.72
N PHE A 145 5.48 -0.53 7.52
CA PHE A 145 5.20 -1.43 6.41
C PHE A 145 6.47 -2.16 6.01
N GLN A 146 6.37 -3.45 5.74
CA GLN A 146 7.48 -4.23 5.23
C GLN A 146 7.02 -5.14 4.10
N ARG A 147 7.67 -5.07 2.94
CA ARG A 147 7.43 -6.06 1.88
C ARG A 147 8.01 -7.40 2.30
N VAL A 148 7.19 -8.44 2.22
CA VAL A 148 7.53 -9.80 2.71
C VAL A 148 7.38 -10.87 1.63
N GLY A 149 7.07 -10.48 0.39
CA GLY A 149 7.13 -11.36 -0.77
C GLY A 149 5.90 -11.24 -1.66
N ARG A 150 5.38 -12.36 -2.13
CA ARG A 150 4.26 -12.42 -3.07
C ARG A 150 3.05 -13.07 -2.41
N CYS A 151 1.88 -12.54 -2.72
CA CYS A 151 0.61 -13.13 -2.31
C CYS A 151 0.43 -14.50 -2.95
N GLN A 152 -0.18 -15.42 -2.19
CA GLN A 152 -0.47 -16.77 -2.69
C GLN A 152 -1.50 -16.71 -3.81
N ILE A 153 -2.60 -15.98 -3.58
CA ILE A 153 -3.66 -15.74 -4.56
C ILE A 153 -3.26 -14.61 -5.50
N LYS A 154 -3.60 -14.75 -6.79
CA LYS A 154 -3.18 -13.83 -7.86
C LYS A 154 -4.27 -12.86 -8.32
N SER A 155 -5.54 -13.18 -8.04
CA SER A 155 -6.68 -12.35 -8.40
C SER A 155 -7.27 -11.68 -7.15
N PRO A 156 -7.61 -10.38 -7.19
CA PRO A 156 -8.30 -9.72 -6.09
C PRO A 156 -9.67 -10.37 -5.80
N ASP A 157 -10.44 -10.78 -6.82
CA ASP A 157 -11.76 -11.39 -6.62
C ASP A 157 -11.68 -12.74 -5.89
N GLU A 158 -10.67 -13.54 -6.24
CA GLU A 158 -10.42 -14.82 -5.56
C GLU A 158 -9.92 -14.58 -4.14
N ALA A 159 -9.02 -13.62 -3.95
CA ALA A 159 -8.47 -13.29 -2.64
C ALA A 159 -9.55 -12.79 -1.69
N LEU A 160 -10.44 -11.92 -2.16
CA LEU A 160 -11.57 -11.43 -1.38
C LEU A 160 -12.46 -12.59 -0.95
N LYS A 161 -12.82 -13.48 -1.90
CA LYS A 161 -13.67 -14.64 -1.61
C LYS A 161 -13.06 -15.58 -0.57
N VAL A 162 -11.75 -15.81 -0.62
CA VAL A 162 -11.03 -16.72 0.27
C VAL A 162 -10.78 -16.08 1.64
N TYR A 163 -10.28 -14.85 1.66
CA TYR A 163 -9.84 -14.19 2.90
C TYR A 163 -10.95 -13.49 3.66
N GLN A 164 -12.12 -13.22 3.07
CA GLN A 164 -13.25 -12.67 3.82
C GLN A 164 -13.72 -13.58 4.98
N ASN A 165 -13.45 -14.90 4.91
CA ASN A 165 -13.96 -15.90 5.86
C ASN A 165 -12.88 -16.63 6.68
N ILE A 166 -11.66 -16.08 6.78
CA ILE A 166 -10.64 -16.68 7.67
C ILE A 166 -11.00 -16.46 9.15
N ASP A 167 -10.41 -17.22 10.08
CA ASP A 167 -10.60 -16.93 11.51
C ASP A 167 -9.84 -15.64 11.87
N TYR A 168 -10.34 -14.94 12.88
CA TYR A 168 -9.63 -13.79 13.43
C TYR A 168 -8.26 -14.21 13.98
N PRO A 169 -7.22 -13.38 13.79
CA PRO A 169 -5.93 -13.62 14.42
C PRO A 169 -6.06 -13.63 15.95
N ARG A 170 -5.08 -14.22 16.63
CA ARG A 170 -5.09 -14.33 18.09
C ARG A 170 -3.88 -13.64 18.70
N ASP A 171 -4.09 -13.02 19.85
CA ASP A 171 -3.00 -12.44 20.65
C ASP A 171 -2.19 -13.53 21.38
N GLU A 172 -1.14 -13.12 22.08
CA GLU A 172 -0.26 -14.02 22.85
C GLU A 172 -0.99 -14.81 23.95
N THR A 173 -2.16 -14.33 24.37
CA THR A 173 -3.01 -14.98 25.38
C THR A 173 -4.09 -15.88 24.77
N GLY A 174 -4.17 -15.94 23.44
CA GLY A 174 -5.12 -16.75 22.68
C GLY A 174 -6.47 -16.07 22.42
N ASN A 175 -6.66 -14.82 22.82
CA ASN A 175 -7.89 -14.07 22.54
C ASN A 175 -7.92 -13.65 21.07
N LYS A 176 -9.12 -13.61 20.50
CA LYS A 176 -9.31 -13.12 19.13
C LYS A 176 -9.03 -11.62 19.08
N ILE A 177 -8.27 -11.22 18.08
CA ILE A 177 -8.08 -9.82 17.70
C ILE A 177 -9.22 -9.46 16.75
N THR A 178 -10.19 -8.66 17.21
CA THR A 178 -11.40 -8.30 16.46
C THR A 178 -11.31 -6.95 15.76
N LEU A 179 -10.22 -6.23 15.99
CA LEU A 179 -9.86 -4.99 15.33
C LEU A 179 -8.55 -5.17 14.56
N PRO A 180 -8.46 -4.81 13.26
CA PRO A 180 -7.23 -4.92 12.49
C PRO A 180 -6.00 -4.31 13.19
N ALA A 181 -6.14 -3.12 13.77
CA ALA A 181 -5.10 -2.40 14.51
C ALA A 181 -4.83 -2.96 15.92
N GLY A 182 -5.50 -4.04 16.33
CA GLY A 182 -5.34 -4.68 17.64
C GLY A 182 -6.43 -4.26 18.64
N ASN A 183 -6.77 -5.17 19.55
CA ASN A 183 -7.80 -4.94 20.55
C ASN A 183 -7.41 -3.84 21.55
N ARG A 184 -8.35 -2.93 21.82
CA ARG A 184 -8.16 -1.88 22.81
C ARG A 184 -9.05 -2.15 24.02
N LYS A 185 -8.47 -2.12 25.22
CA LYS A 185 -9.21 -2.37 26.47
C LYS A 185 -10.45 -1.46 26.55
N GLY A 186 -11.62 -2.08 26.68
CA GLY A 186 -12.91 -1.38 26.77
C GLY A 186 -13.64 -1.18 25.44
N LEU A 187 -13.11 -1.72 24.33
CA LEU A 187 -13.71 -1.72 22.99
C LEU A 187 -13.77 -3.15 22.44
N ASP A 188 -14.29 -4.09 23.25
CA ASP A 188 -14.54 -5.46 22.83
C ASP A 188 -15.91 -5.54 22.13
N PHE A 189 -15.93 -5.99 20.87
CA PHE A 189 -17.13 -6.18 20.04
C PHE A 189 -17.31 -7.65 19.66
#